data_AF-X0QRB0-F1
#
_entry.id   AF-X0QRB0-F1
#
_cell.length_a   1.000
_cell.length_b   1.000
_cell.length_c   1.000
_cell.angle_alpha   90.00
_cell.angle_beta   90.00
_cell.angle_gamma   90.00
#
_symmetry.space_group_name_H-M   'P 1'
#
loop_
_entity.id
_entity.type
_entity.pdbx_description
1 polymer ?
#
loop_
_entity_poly.entity_id
_entity_poly.type
_entity_poly.pdbx_seq_one_letter_code
_entity_poly.pdbx_strand_id
1 'polypeptide(L)' 'MTEEKLTETANAITSQIKIALFKKNMKQTELAQLIDENPQQISRAIHGDMQPKSIEIRRKIYRVLDIA' A
#
# COMPACT_ATOMS: atom_id res chain seq x y z
N MET A 1 20.98 7.48 3.67
CA MET A 1 20.01 6.69 2.85
C MET A 1 20.09 7.27 1.44
N THR A 2 20.25 6.46 0.39
CA THR A 2 20.36 6.95 -1.00
C THR A 2 18.99 6.96 -1.68
N GLU A 3 18.79 7.82 -2.68
CA GLU A 3 17.52 7.90 -3.45
C GLU A 3 17.18 6.57 -4.14
N GLU A 4 18.19 5.85 -4.59
CA GLU A 4 18.08 4.50 -5.16
C GLU A 4 17.43 3.52 -4.16
N LYS A 5 17.91 3.50 -2.91
CA LYS A 5 17.35 2.64 -1.86
C LYS A 5 15.90 2.98 -1.53
N LEU A 6 15.51 4.26 -1.59
CA LEU A 6 14.12 4.68 -1.39
C LEU A 6 13.22 4.14 -2.51
N THR A 7 13.71 4.20 -3.75
CA THR A 7 12.99 3.74 -4.93
C THR A 7 12.81 2.21 -4.93
N GLU A 8 13.87 1.48 -4.60
CA GLU A 8 13.82 0.02 -4.42
C GLU A 8 12.79 -0.38 -3.35
N THR A 9 12.82 0.32 -2.20
CA THR A 9 11.88 0.08 -1.10
C THR A 9 10.44 0.34 -1.53
N ALA A 10 10.18 1.45 -2.22
CA ALA A 10 8.85 1.80 -2.72
C ALA A 10 8.32 0.76 -3.73
N ASN A 11 9.19 0.28 -4.62
CA ASN A 11 8.85 -0.76 -5.60
C ASN A 11 8.54 -2.11 -4.93
N ALA A 12 9.29 -2.47 -3.89
CA ALA A 12 9.05 -3.68 -3.11
C ALA A 12 7.69 -3.63 -2.41
N ILE A 13 7.38 -2.52 -1.73
CA ILE A 13 6.07 -2.27 -1.10
C ILE A 13 4.94 -2.39 -2.12
N THR A 14 5.08 -1.70 -3.26
CA THR A 14 4.08 -1.70 -4.33
C THR A 14 3.79 -3.11 -4.83
N SER A 15 4.86 -3.87 -5.10
CA SER A 15 4.77 -5.24 -5.61
C SER A 15 4.10 -6.17 -4.62
N GLN A 16 4.51 -6.11 -3.35
CA GLN A 16 3.96 -6.93 -2.28
C GLN A 16 2.45 -6.72 -2.11
N ILE A 17 2.00 -5.46 -2.09
CA ILE A 17 0.57 -5.12 -1.93
C ILE A 17 -0.23 -5.56 -3.15
N LYS A 18 0.26 -5.31 -4.37
CA LYS A 18 -0.44 -5.72 -5.61
C LYS A 18 -0.59 -7.24 -5.72
N ILE A 19 0.44 -7.99 -5.35
CA ILE A 19 0.38 -9.46 -5.33
C ILE A 19 -0.63 -9.94 -4.29
N ALA A 20 -0.67 -9.35 -3.10
CA ALA A 20 -1.62 -9.75 -2.06
C ALA A 20 -3.07 -9.43 -2.44
N LEU A 21 -3.32 -8.26 -3.06
CA LEU A 21 -4.63 -7.92 -3.63
C LEU A 21 -5.07 -8.95 -4.68
N PHE A 22 -4.16 -9.32 -5.58
CA PHE A 22 -4.42 -10.34 -6.60
C PHE A 22 -4.76 -11.69 -5.97
N LYS A 23 -3.98 -12.16 -4.99
CA LYS A 23 -4.23 -13.43 -4.28
C LYS A 23 -5.59 -13.48 -3.58
N LYS A 24 -6.11 -12.33 -3.15
CA LYS A 24 -7.42 -12.19 -2.50
C LYS A 24 -8.57 -11.87 -3.47
N ASN A 25 -8.31 -11.80 -4.78
CA ASN A 25 -9.26 -11.33 -5.80
C ASN A 25 -9.90 -9.98 -5.43
N MET A 26 -9.11 -9.06 -4.85
CA MET A 26 -9.58 -7.78 -4.35
C MET A 26 -9.02 -6.63 -5.20
N LYS A 27 -9.88 -5.69 -5.58
CA LYS A 27 -9.49 -4.44 -6.27
C LYS A 27 -9.03 -3.40 -5.26
N GLN A 28 -8.15 -2.51 -5.69
CA GLN A 28 -7.69 -1.38 -4.87
C GLN A 28 -8.84 -0.46 -4.43
N THR A 29 -9.91 -0.34 -5.23
CA THR A 29 -11.12 0.42 -4.87
C THR A 29 -11.94 -0.26 -3.77
N GLU A 30 -12.00 -1.58 -3.77
CA GLU A 30 -12.68 -2.36 -2.72
C GLU A 30 -11.87 -2.29 -1.42
N LEU A 31 -10.54 -2.37 -1.50
CA LEU A 31 -9.65 -2.11 -0.37
C LEU A 31 -9.86 -0.69 0.19
N ALA A 32 -9.97 0.32 -0.66
CA ALA A 32 -10.20 1.71 -0.26
C ALA A 32 -11.52 1.89 0.51
N GLN A 33 -12.59 1.26 0.02
CA GLN A 33 -13.88 1.24 0.71
C GLN A 33 -13.79 0.48 2.04
N LEU A 34 -13.11 -0.67 2.07
CA LEU A 34 -13.00 -1.52 3.24
C LEU A 34 -12.29 -0.85 4.42
N ILE A 35 -11.28 -0.01 4.15
CA ILE A 35 -10.53 0.69 5.21
C ILE A 35 -10.93 2.15 5.42
N ASP A 36 -12.01 2.57 4.76
CA ASP A 36 -12.57 3.93 4.76
C ASP A 36 -11.51 4.99 4.47
N GLU A 37 -10.80 4.82 3.35
CA GLU A 37 -9.76 5.77 2.92
C GLU A 37 -9.98 6.21 1.48
N ASN A 38 -9.54 7.44 1.21
CA ASN A 38 -9.64 8.03 -0.11
C ASN A 38 -8.75 7.27 -1.14
N PRO A 39 -9.24 7.00 -2.37
CA PRO A 39 -8.48 6.26 -3.39
C PRO A 39 -7.12 6.88 -3.78
N GLN A 40 -7.02 8.21 -3.81
CA GLN A 40 -5.76 8.90 -4.08
C GLN A 40 -4.75 8.69 -2.93
N GLN A 41 -5.21 8.70 -1.68
CA GLN A 41 -4.37 8.41 -0.51
C GLN A 41 -3.91 6.96 -0.48
N ILE A 42 -4.80 6.01 -0.80
CA ILE A 42 -4.48 4.59 -0.99
C ILE A 42 -3.40 4.45 -2.05
N SER A 43 -3.58 5.08 -3.21
CA SER A 43 -2.61 4.99 -4.31
C SER A 43 -1.23 5.47 -3.87
N ARG A 44 -1.14 6.62 -3.19
CA ARG A 44 0.13 7.12 -2.66
C ARG A 44 0.76 6.16 -1.65
N ALA A 45 -0.03 5.65 -0.72
CA ALA A 45 0.44 4.69 0.29
C ALA A 45 1.00 3.40 -0.33
N ILE A 46 0.35 2.90 -1.39
CA ILE A 46 0.79 1.72 -2.14
C ILE A 46 2.09 1.99 -2.88
N HIS A 47 2.24 3.18 -3.49
CA HIS A 47 3.45 3.58 -4.21
C HIS A 47 4.60 4.09 -3.31
N GLY A 48 4.57 3.75 -2.02
CA GLY A 48 5.68 4.00 -1.10
C GLY A 48 5.81 5.44 -0.58
N ASP A 49 4.75 6.25 -0.69
CA ASP A 49 4.73 7.59 -0.08
C ASP A 49 5.03 7.51 1.43
N MET A 50 5.88 8.44 1.90
CA MET A 50 6.42 8.48 3.25
C MET A 50 5.74 9.51 4.16
N GLN A 51 4.68 10.18 3.70
CA GLN A 51 3.90 11.05 4.58
C GLN A 51 3.27 10.22 5.72
N PRO A 52 3.10 10.78 6.93
CA PRO A 52 2.54 10.06 8.08
C PRO A 52 1.22 9.34 7.75
N LYS A 53 0.32 10.00 7.02
CA LYS A 53 -0.95 9.43 6.59
C LYS A 53 -0.78 8.20 5.68
N SER A 54 0.17 8.23 4.75
CA SER A 54 0.47 7.10 3.87
C SER A 54 1.02 5.90 4.64
N ILE A 55 1.82 6.14 5.68
CA ILE A 55 2.31 5.09 6.58
C ILE A 55 1.15 4.46 7.36
N GLU A 56 0.23 5.27 7.89
CA GLU A 56 -0.96 4.78 8.60
C GLU A 56 -1.86 3.93 7.70
N ILE A 57 -2.15 4.42 6.48
CA ILE A 57 -2.94 3.68 5.48
C ILE A 57 -2.27 2.36 5.16
N ARG A 58 -0.96 2.36 4.91
CA ARG A 58 -0.22 1.14 4.58
C ARG A 58 -0.26 0.12 5.73
N ARG A 59 -0.23 0.55 6.98
CA ARG A 59 -0.46 -0.33 8.15
C ARG A 59 -1.85 -0.96 8.14
N LYS A 60 -2.90 -0.20 7.78
CA LYS A 60 -4.26 -0.76 7.61
C LYS A 60 -4.28 -1.79 6.46
N ILE A 61 -3.67 -1.47 5.32
CA ILE A 61 -3.56 -2.36 4.16
C ILE A 61 -2.88 -3.67 4.55
N TYR A 62 -1.76 -3.62 5.28
CA TYR A 62 -1.05 -4.82 5.72
C TYR A 62 -1.91 -5.74 6.59
N ARG A 63 -2.73 -5.17 7.48
CA ARG A 63 -3.68 -5.95 8.29
C ARG A 63 -4.77 -6.62 7.45
N VAL A 64 -5.33 -5.91 6.47
CA VAL A 64 -6.39 -6.46 5.59
C VAL A 64 -5.85 -7.54 4.66
N LEU A 65 -4.62 -7.36 4.18
CA LEU A 65 -4.00 -8.24 3.20
C LEU A 65 -3.16 -9.37 3.82
N ASP A 66 -3.13 -9.47 5.15
CA ASP A 66 -2.31 -10.43 5.91
C ASP A 66 -0.82 -10.40 5.51
N ILE A 67 -0.29 -9.19 5.32
CA ILE A 67 1.11 -8.95 5.01
C ILE A 67 1.84 -8.77 6.35
N ALA A 68 2.70 -9.73 6.69
CA ALA A 68 3.55 -9.72 7.89
C ALA A 68 4.75 -8.76 7.74
#